data_AF-A0A1R3KAJ6-F1
#
_entry.id   AF-A0A1R3KAJ6-F1
#
_cell.length_a   1.000
_cell.length_b   1.000
_cell.length_c   1.000
_cell.angle_alpha   90.00
_cell.angle_beta   90.00
_cell.angle_gamma   90.00
#
_symmetry.space_group_name_H-M   'P 1'
#
loop_
_entity.id
_entity.type
_entity.pdbx_description
1 polymer ?
#
loop_
_entity_poly.entity_id
_entity_poly.type
_entity_poly.pdbx_seq_one_letter_code
_entity_poly.pdbx_strand_id
1 'polypeptide(L)' 'MEMAERVIRFSFAEIERFTEGFKAYNIFVEGTFGFVYKGVISGRDEARLNGRVIAVKMSKNSIFANDFEI' A
#
# COMPACT_ATOMS: atom_id res chain seq x y z
N MET A 1 1.71 -26.25 -20.48
CA MET A 1 2.30 -24.90 -20.45
C MET A 1 2.11 -24.39 -19.03
N GLU A 2 3.18 -24.35 -18.26
CA GLU A 2 3.13 -23.98 -16.84
C GLU A 2 2.87 -22.48 -16.73
N MET A 3 1.75 -22.11 -16.12
CA MET A 3 1.45 -20.73 -15.77
C MET A 3 2.25 -20.40 -14.51
N ALA A 4 3.56 -20.20 -14.66
CA ALA A 4 4.40 -19.74 -13.57
C ALA A 4 3.76 -18.46 -13.01
N GLU A 5 3.37 -18.51 -11.74
CA GLU A 5 2.80 -17.39 -11.02
C GLU A 5 3.78 -16.22 -11.12
N ARG A 6 3.41 -15.18 -11.88
CA ARG A 6 4.25 -14.00 -12.01
C ARG A 6 4.19 -13.22 -10.71
N VAL A 7 5.12 -13.50 -9.81
CA VAL A 7 5.35 -12.70 -8.61
C VAL A 7 5.77 -11.30 -9.03
N ILE A 8 4.93 -10.30 -8.72
CA ILE A 8 5.26 -8.89 -8.95
C ILE A 8 5.93 -8.36 -7.69
N ARG A 9 7.16 -7.87 -7.83
CA ARG A 9 7.90 -7.25 -6.73
C ARG A 9 7.73 -5.75 -6.78
N PHE A 10 7.45 -5.16 -5.62
CA PHE A 10 7.42 -3.73 -5.40
C PHE A 10 8.44 -3.38 -4.33
N SER A 11 9.19 -2.31 -4.54
CA SER A 11 10.00 -1.67 -3.51
C SER A 11 9.11 -0.87 -2.56
N PHE A 12 9.61 -0.57 -1.36
CA PHE A 12 8.91 0.31 -0.42
C PHE A 12 8.67 1.70 -1.02
N ALA A 13 9.66 2.27 -1.74
CA ALA A 13 9.53 3.58 -2.38
C ALA A 13 8.42 3.62 -3.44
N GLU A 14 8.20 2.53 -4.18
CA GLU A 14 7.06 2.42 -5.09
C GLU A 14 5.74 2.46 -4.32
N ILE A 15 5.63 1.67 -3.25
CA ILE A 15 4.42 1.63 -2.43
C ILE A 15 4.13 2.98 -1.77
N GLU A 16 5.15 3.63 -1.22
CA GLU A 16 5.06 4.98 -0.64
C GLU A 16 4.58 5.99 -1.68
N ARG A 17 5.16 5.98 -2.90
CA ARG A 17 4.69 6.83 -4.00
C ARG A 17 3.23 6.53 -4.36
N PHE A 18 2.84 5.26 -4.46
CA PHE A 18 1.49 4.86 -4.88
C PHE A 18 0.42 5.27 -3.87
N THR A 19 0.76 5.35 -2.58
CA THR A 19 -0.13 5.81 -1.49
C THR A 19 0.02 7.30 -1.17
N GLU A 20 0.82 8.03 -1.96
CA GLU A 20 1.17 9.44 -1.74
C GLU A 20 1.80 9.72 -0.37
N GLY A 21 2.63 8.79 0.11
CA GLY A 21 3.27 8.86 1.42
C GLY A 21 2.35 8.43 2.56
N PHE A 22 1.41 7.51 2.30
CA PHE A 22 0.44 7.03 3.30
C PHE A 22 -0.37 8.17 3.95
N LYS A 23 -0.79 9.16 3.14
CA LYS A 23 -1.60 10.28 3.64
C LYS A 23 -2.95 9.82 4.17
N ALA A 24 -3.43 10.48 5.21
CA ALA A 24 -4.67 10.09 5.90
C ALA A 24 -5.91 10.04 4.99
N TYR A 25 -6.02 10.91 3.97
CA TYR A 25 -7.15 10.86 3.02
C TYR A 25 -7.15 9.63 2.12
N ASN A 26 -6.05 8.90 2.03
CA ASN A 26 -5.96 7.63 1.32
C ASN A 26 -6.29 6.43 2.22
N ILE A 27 -6.61 6.64 3.51
CA ILE A 27 -7.12 5.56 4.37
C ILE A 27 -8.49 5.13 3.85
N PHE A 28 -8.58 3.88 3.40
CA PHE A 28 -9.83 3.25 3.00
C PHE A 28 -10.53 2.64 4.21
N VAL A 29 -9.77 1.99 5.11
CA VAL A 29 -10.28 1.35 6.32
C VAL A 29 -9.27 1.53 7.45
N GLU A 30 -9.79 1.91 8.62
CA GLU A 30 -9.11 1.76 9.90
C GLU A 30 -9.73 0.60 10.67
N GLY A 31 -8.88 -0.27 11.24
CA GLY A 31 -9.32 -1.34 12.11
C GLY A 31 -8.32 -1.63 13.22
N THR A 32 -8.65 -2.61 14.05
CA THR A 32 -7.83 -3.02 15.21
C THR A 32 -6.41 -3.40 14.82
N PHE A 33 -6.22 -3.95 13.62
CA PHE A 33 -4.93 -4.41 13.13
C PHE A 33 -4.13 -3.34 12.39
N GLY A 34 -4.68 -2.13 12.21
CA GLY A 34 -4.02 -1.01 11.54
C GLY A 34 -4.83 -0.38 10.43
N PHE A 35 -4.13 0.23 9.49
CA PHE A 35 -4.69 1.07 8.42
C PHE A 35 -4.54 0.38 7.07
N VAL A 36 -5.54 0.50 6.21
CA VAL A 36 -5.47 0.10 4.81
C VAL A 36 -5.49 1.36 3.96
N TYR A 37 -4.41 1.61 3.24
CA TYR A 37 -4.28 2.74 2.33
C TYR A 37 -4.64 2.32 0.91
N LYS A 38 -5.42 3.14 0.22
CA LYS A 38 -5.62 3.08 -1.22
C LYS A 38 -4.37 3.64 -1.90
N GLY A 39 -3.86 2.92 -2.89
CA GLY A 39 -2.82 3.43 -3.78
C GLY A 39 -3.15 3.20 -5.25
N VAL A 40 -2.47 3.94 -6.13
CA VAL A 40 -2.56 3.77 -7.59
C VAL A 40 -1.16 3.52 -8.15
N ILE A 41 -0.98 2.37 -8.80
CA ILE A 41 0.29 2.03 -9.45
C ILE A 41 0.55 3.01 -10.58
N SER A 42 1.72 3.62 -10.60
CA SER A 42 2.13 4.57 -11.64
C SER A 42 3.63 4.53 -11.87
N GLY A 43 4.07 4.87 -13.08
CA GLY A 43 5.50 5.02 -13.38
C GLY A 43 6.30 3.71 -13.48
N ARG A 44 5.63 2.56 -13.68
CA ARG A 44 6.33 1.31 -14.05
C ARG A 44 6.44 1.14 -15.56
N ASP A 45 7.49 0.45 -16.00
CA ASP A 45 7.68 0.04 -17.39
C ASP A 45 6.63 -0.99 -17.82
N GLU A 46 6.14 -1.79 -16.87
CA GLU A 46 5.08 -2.77 -17.07
C GLU A 46 3.73 -2.07 -17.21
N ALA A 47 3.48 -1.47 -18.38
CA ALA A 47 2.35 -0.59 -18.65
C ALA A 47 0.99 -1.15 -18.20
N ARG A 48 0.79 -2.47 -18.29
CA ARG A 48 -0.43 -3.17 -17.82
C ARG A 48 -0.73 -3.02 -16.33
N LEU A 49 0.25 -2.61 -15.53
CA LEU A 49 0.10 -2.39 -14.09
C LEU A 49 -0.28 -0.96 -13.76
N ASN A 50 0.11 0.01 -14.58
CA ASN A 50 -0.18 1.43 -14.34
C ASN A 50 -1.69 1.68 -14.36
N GLY A 51 -2.16 2.52 -13.44
CA GLY A 51 -3.59 2.83 -13.25
C GLY A 51 -4.36 1.81 -12.40
N ARG A 52 -3.77 0.67 -12.04
CA ARG A 52 -4.41 -0.29 -11.14
C ARG A 52 -4.43 0.25 -9.70
N VAL A 53 -5.58 0.07 -9.05
CA VAL A 53 -5.76 0.39 -7.63
C VAL A 53 -5.25 -0.76 -6.76
N ILE A 54 -4.54 -0.43 -5.68
CA ILE A 54 -4.05 -1.38 -4.67
C ILE A 54 -4.53 -0.99 -3.28
N ALA A 55 -4.58 -1.99 -2.40
CA ALA A 55 -4.79 -1.83 -0.97
C ALA A 55 -3.50 -2.22 -0.24
N VAL A 56 -2.94 -1.29 0.54
CA VAL A 56 -1.70 -1.49 1.29
C VAL A 56 -2.03 -1.48 2.78
N LYS A 57 -1.87 -2.62 3.44
CA LYS A 57 -2.09 -2.73 4.88
C LYS A 57 -0.83 -2.34 5.65
N MET A 58 -0.97 -1.37 6.52
CA MET A 58 0.04 -0.98 7.52
C MET A 58 -0.43 -1.43 8.90
N SER A 59 0.32 -2.34 9.53
CA SER A 59 -0.02 -2.85 10.85
C SER A 59 0.23 -1.81 11.94
N LYS A 60 -0.69 -1.68 12.89
CA LYS A 60 -0.42 -0.97 14.16
C LYS A 60 0.60 -1.81 14.94
N ASN A 61 1.86 -1.38 14.98
CA ASN A 61 2.83 -1.99 15.90
C ASN A 61 2.47 -1.55 17.32
N SER A 62 2.35 -2.48 18.26
CA SER A 62 2.07 -2.24 19.68
C SER A 62 3.17 -1.43 20.40
N ILE A 63 4.23 -1.02 19.71
CA ILE A 63 5.32 -0.20 20.22
C ILE A 63 5.09 1.31 19.93
N PHE A 64 4.21 1.67 18.99
CA PHE A 64 3.91 3.08 18.64
C PHE A 64 2.50 3.53 19.04
N ALA A 65 1.78 2.74 19.84
CA ALA A 65 0.40 3.03 20.24
C ALA A 65 0.25 4.24 21.19
N ASN A 66 1.35 4.89 21.59
CA ASN A 66 1.32 6.06 22.48
C ASN A 66 1.45 7.42 21.77
N ASP A 67 1.65 7.46 20.44
CA ASP A 67 1.88 8.74 19.73
C ASP A 67 0.68 9.23 18.91
N PHE A 68 -0.47 8.55 19.00
CA PHE A 68 -1.73 9.00 18.43
C PHE A 68 -2.79 9.09 19.53
N GLU A 69 -2.70 10.14 20.35
CA GLU A 69 -3.88 10.68 21.03
C GLU A 69 -4.76 11.39 19.98
N ILE A 70 -6.03 10.99 19.92
CA ILE A 70 -7.12 11.74 19.26
C ILE A 70 -7.77 12.61 20.34
#